data_AF-A0A5C7N2Y9-F1
#
_entry.id   AF-A0A5C7N2Y9-F1
#
_cell.length_a   1.000
_cell.length_b   1.000
_cell.length_c   1.000
_cell.angle_alpha   90.00
_cell.angle_beta   90.00
_cell.angle_gamma   90.00
#
_symmetry.space_group_name_H-M   'P 1'
#
loop_
_entity.id
_entity.type
_entity.pdbx_description
1 polymer ?
#
loop_
_entity_poly.entity_id
_entity_poly.type
_entity_poly.pdbx_seq_one_letter_code
_entity_poly.pdbx_strand_id
1 'polypeptide(L)'
;MYKQKAPVREFVDDYVREKIAGMDYETAMAQCRQITELGKALSEQNIKLQIPAVDVLQIPEGEYDLQRFVYHFFAKIFWNNEFSFEDNAVINYDWYHPQDCTRHTIEEVRDWFTQNGLTINHEFVDFYGITVKGTF
;
A
#
# COMPACT_ATOMS: atom_id res chain seq x y z
N MET A 1 -2.31 11.19 -0.25
CA MET A 1 -0.90 10.93 0.17
C MET A 1 -0.90 9.77 1.14
N TYR A 2 0.07 8.86 1.13
CA TYR A 2 0.06 7.63 1.95
C TYR A 2 0.82 7.80 3.28
N LYS A 3 0.36 7.13 4.36
CA LYS A 3 1.05 7.04 5.66
C LYS A 3 2.26 6.09 5.59
N GLN A 4 3.31 6.38 6.38
CA GLN A 4 4.48 5.51 6.56
C GLN A 4 4.08 4.15 7.15
N LYS A 5 4.46 3.05 6.48
CA LYS A 5 4.15 1.67 6.86
C LYS A 5 5.34 1.00 7.54
N ALA A 6 5.15 -0.27 7.97
CA ALA A 6 6.24 -1.10 8.47
C ALA A 6 7.43 -1.09 7.48
N PRO A 7 8.69 -0.96 7.96
CA PRO A 7 9.84 -0.69 7.11
C PRO A 7 10.09 -1.77 6.05
N VAL A 8 9.84 -3.04 6.38
CA VAL A 8 9.97 -4.16 5.42
C VAL A 8 8.95 -4.05 4.29
N ARG A 9 7.71 -3.65 4.63
CA ARG A 9 6.67 -3.45 3.63
C ARG A 9 7.07 -2.37 2.64
N GLU A 10 7.46 -1.20 3.11
CA GLU A 10 7.84 -0.10 2.21
C GLU A 10 8.95 -0.52 1.25
N PHE A 11 9.99 -1.19 1.78
CA PHE A 11 11.09 -1.69 0.97
C PHE A 11 10.62 -2.63 -0.15
N VAL A 12 9.78 -3.63 0.15
CA VAL A 12 9.30 -4.57 -0.85
C VAL A 12 8.35 -3.91 -1.84
N ASP A 13 7.44 -3.04 -1.35
CA ASP A 13 6.50 -2.34 -2.23
C ASP A 13 7.23 -1.44 -3.23
N ASP A 14 8.30 -0.78 -2.79
CA ASP A 14 9.11 0.10 -3.63
C ASP A 14 9.96 -0.72 -4.60
N TYR A 15 10.56 -1.84 -4.16
CA TYR A 15 11.24 -2.78 -5.05
C TYR A 15 10.33 -3.29 -6.18
N VAL A 16 9.11 -3.74 -5.85
CA VAL A 16 8.15 -4.24 -6.84
C VAL A 16 7.74 -3.12 -7.79
N ARG A 17 7.45 -1.92 -7.27
CA ARG A 17 7.09 -0.75 -8.11
C ARG A 17 8.19 -0.39 -9.08
N GLU A 18 9.45 -0.33 -8.63
CA GLU A 18 10.59 -0.03 -9.50
C GLU A 18 10.73 -1.03 -10.66
N LYS A 19 10.37 -2.31 -10.44
CA LYS A 19 10.42 -3.33 -11.48
C LYS A 19 9.26 -3.25 -12.46
N ILE A 20 8.06 -2.85 -11.99
CA ILE A 20 6.84 -2.89 -12.80
C ILE A 20 6.55 -1.55 -13.49
N ALA A 21 6.94 -0.42 -12.91
CA ALA A 21 6.55 0.93 -13.38
C ALA A 21 6.98 1.25 -14.82
N GLY A 22 8.05 0.61 -15.34
CA GLY A 22 8.52 0.79 -16.71
C GLY A 22 8.03 -0.24 -17.72
N MET A 23 7.23 -1.23 -17.29
CA MET A 23 6.71 -2.28 -18.15
C MET A 23 5.50 -1.80 -18.94
N ASP A 24 5.25 -2.41 -20.10
CA ASP A 24 3.95 -2.26 -20.78
C ASP A 24 2.84 -2.94 -19.98
N TYR A 25 1.59 -2.57 -20.28
CA TYR A 25 0.40 -3.06 -19.58
C TYR A 25 0.33 -4.59 -19.47
N GLU A 26 0.58 -5.32 -20.57
CA GLU A 26 0.43 -6.78 -20.58
C GLU A 26 1.52 -7.45 -19.75
N THR A 27 2.76 -6.96 -19.86
CA THR A 27 3.87 -7.47 -19.05
C THR A 27 3.67 -7.17 -17.56
N ALA A 28 3.24 -5.95 -17.21
CA ALA A 28 2.95 -5.56 -15.83
C ALA A 28 1.78 -6.37 -15.25
N MET A 29 0.71 -6.58 -16.02
CA MET A 29 -0.42 -7.42 -15.61
C MET A 29 0.02 -8.88 -15.40
N ALA A 30 0.90 -9.41 -16.24
CA ALA A 30 1.43 -10.78 -16.04
C ALA A 30 2.18 -10.91 -14.70
N GLN A 31 2.98 -9.91 -14.30
CA GLN A 31 3.61 -9.88 -12.98
C GLN A 31 2.56 -9.78 -11.86
N CYS A 32 1.55 -8.92 -12.02
CA CYS A 32 0.51 -8.73 -11.02
C CYS A 32 -0.38 -9.98 -10.84
N ARG A 33 -0.61 -10.77 -11.89
CA ARG A 33 -1.28 -12.07 -11.79
C ARG A 33 -0.48 -13.06 -10.94
N GLN A 34 0.85 -13.08 -11.06
CA GLN A 34 1.70 -13.93 -10.20
C GLN A 34 1.65 -13.49 -8.74
N ILE A 35 1.62 -12.17 -8.48
CA ILE A 35 1.42 -11.61 -7.13
C ILE A 35 0.05 -12.03 -6.57
N THR A 36 -0.99 -11.97 -7.39
CA THR A 36 -2.34 -12.45 -7.03
C THR A 36 -2.35 -13.93 -6.70
N GLU A 37 -1.67 -14.75 -7.49
CA GLU A 37 -1.57 -16.19 -7.26
C GLU A 37 -0.89 -16.51 -5.93
N LEU A 38 0.17 -15.77 -5.58
CA LEU A 38 0.78 -15.85 -4.24
C LEU A 38 -0.21 -15.46 -3.13
N GLY A 39 -0.94 -14.36 -3.31
CA GLY A 39 -1.97 -13.91 -2.36
C GLY A 39 -3.05 -14.98 -2.13
N LYS A 40 -3.55 -15.57 -3.22
CA LYS A 40 -4.52 -16.67 -3.19
C LYS A 40 -3.97 -17.90 -2.47
N ALA A 41 -2.76 -18.35 -2.85
CA ALA A 41 -2.14 -19.54 -2.27
C ALA A 41 -1.93 -19.42 -0.75
N LEU A 42 -1.56 -18.22 -0.27
CA LEU A 42 -1.45 -17.94 1.16
C LEU A 42 -2.82 -17.90 1.86
N SER A 43 -3.84 -17.35 1.20
CA SER A 43 -5.19 -17.28 1.77
C SER A 43 -5.82 -18.67 1.90
N GLU A 44 -5.60 -19.55 0.93
CA GLU A 44 -6.15 -20.91 0.90
C GLU A 44 -5.61 -21.81 2.01
N GLN A 45 -4.49 -21.43 2.65
CA GLN A 45 -3.98 -22.17 3.81
C GLN A 45 -4.92 -22.08 5.02
N ASN A 46 -5.73 -21.02 5.13
CA ASN A 46 -6.64 -20.80 6.27
C ASN A 46 -5.96 -20.90 7.65
N ILE A 47 -4.73 -20.41 7.75
CA ILE A 47 -3.93 -20.43 8.98
C ILE A 47 -4.09 -19.11 9.74
N LYS A 48 -4.38 -19.22 11.05
CA LYS A 48 -4.32 -18.12 12.02
C LYS A 48 -2.98 -18.16 12.75
N LEU A 49 -2.31 -17.02 12.81
CA LEU A 49 -1.01 -16.83 13.46
C LEU A 49 -1.20 -16.06 14.76
N GLN A 50 -0.60 -16.54 15.84
CA GLN A 50 -0.43 -15.77 17.07
C GLN A 50 0.98 -15.16 17.05
N ILE A 51 1.06 -13.85 16.86
CA ILE A 51 2.33 -13.15 16.67
C ILE A 51 2.58 -12.24 17.88
N PRO A 52 3.73 -12.36 18.56
CA PRO A 52 4.12 -11.39 19.59
C PRO A 52 4.51 -10.06 18.96
N ALA A 53 4.54 -8.99 19.75
CA ALA A 53 5.05 -7.70 19.28
C ALA A 53 6.52 -7.82 18.84
N VAL A 54 6.85 -7.25 17.69
CA VAL A 54 8.21 -7.15 17.14
C VAL A 54 8.49 -5.69 16.81
N ASP A 55 9.00 -4.95 17.80
CA ASP A 55 9.17 -3.49 17.73
C ASP A 55 10.06 -3.04 16.57
N VAL A 56 11.17 -3.74 16.31
CA VAL A 56 12.11 -3.39 15.22
C VAL A 56 11.46 -3.48 13.84
N LEU A 57 10.45 -4.35 13.68
CA LEU A 57 9.69 -4.51 12.44
C LEU A 57 8.37 -3.73 12.48
N GLN A 58 8.07 -3.05 13.59
CA GLN A 58 6.80 -2.36 13.84
C GLN A 58 5.57 -3.27 13.66
N ILE A 59 5.71 -4.52 14.11
CA ILE A 59 4.62 -5.51 14.08
C ILE A 59 4.00 -5.55 15.47
N PRO A 60 2.72 -5.16 15.65
CA PRO A 60 2.05 -5.29 16.93
C PRO A 60 1.74 -6.75 17.26
N GLU A 61 1.59 -7.04 18.55
CA GLU A 61 1.05 -8.32 19.00
C GLU A 61 -0.38 -8.50 18.51
N GLY A 62 -0.73 -9.70 18.08
CA GLY A 62 -2.10 -10.01 17.70
C GLY A 62 -2.27 -11.33 16.97
N GLU A 63 -3.54 -11.62 16.67
CA GLU A 63 -3.93 -12.73 15.80
C GLU A 63 -4.09 -12.23 14.36
N TYR A 64 -3.50 -12.92 13.40
CA TYR A 64 -3.57 -12.58 11.99
C TYR A 64 -3.87 -13.80 11.12
N ASP A 65 -4.66 -13.63 10.06
CA ASP A 65 -4.64 -14.58 8.95
C ASP A 65 -3.28 -14.55 8.24
N LEU A 66 -2.76 -15.70 7.82
CA LEU A 66 -1.46 -15.81 7.16
C LEU A 66 -1.30 -14.83 5.99
N GLN A 67 -2.27 -14.79 5.08
CA GLN A 67 -2.24 -13.87 3.95
C GLN A 67 -2.27 -12.42 4.40
N ARG A 68 -3.07 -12.08 5.41
CA ARG A 68 -3.19 -10.72 5.95
C ARG A 68 -1.92 -10.28 6.66
N PHE A 69 -1.27 -11.18 7.38
CA PHE A 69 0.02 -10.92 8.01
C PHE A 69 1.07 -10.50 6.98
N VAL A 70 1.24 -11.28 5.92
CA VAL A 70 2.16 -10.95 4.82
C VAL A 70 1.70 -9.66 4.10
N TYR A 71 0.40 -9.52 3.85
CA TYR A 71 -0.20 -8.33 3.24
C TYR A 71 -0.13 -7.07 4.10
N HIS A 72 0.07 -7.12 5.41
CA HIS A 72 0.20 -5.91 6.23
C HIS A 72 1.66 -5.51 6.45
N PHE A 73 2.54 -6.49 6.66
CA PHE A 73 3.89 -6.22 7.15
C PHE A 73 5.00 -6.45 6.12
N PHE A 74 4.73 -7.15 5.01
CA PHE A 74 5.78 -7.57 4.07
C PHE A 74 5.58 -7.08 2.63
N ALA A 75 4.40 -7.25 2.01
CA ALA A 75 4.20 -6.85 0.61
C ALA A 75 2.73 -6.61 0.25
N LYS A 76 2.41 -5.72 -0.71
CA LYS A 76 1.04 -5.57 -1.26
C LYS A 76 0.72 -6.77 -2.15
N ILE A 77 0.42 -7.89 -1.51
CA ILE A 77 -0.01 -9.15 -2.14
C ILE A 77 -1.53 -9.32 -1.99
N PHE A 78 -2.31 -8.45 -2.64
CA PHE A 78 -3.75 -8.40 -2.43
C PHE A 78 -4.44 -9.71 -2.82
N TRP A 79 -5.38 -10.12 -1.97
CA TRP A 79 -6.36 -11.16 -2.26
C TRP A 79 -7.66 -10.91 -1.48
N ASN A 80 -8.78 -11.13 -2.14
CA ASN A 80 -10.11 -11.22 -1.57
C ASN A 80 -10.89 -12.35 -2.25
N ASN A 81 -11.45 -13.27 -1.45
CA ASN A 81 -12.24 -14.41 -1.91
C ASN A 81 -13.57 -14.00 -2.57
N GLU A 82 -14.04 -12.77 -2.33
CA GLU A 82 -15.28 -12.26 -2.93
C GLU A 82 -15.09 -11.74 -4.36
N PHE A 83 -13.84 -11.55 -4.79
CA PHE A 83 -13.49 -10.99 -6.09
C PHE A 83 -13.03 -12.07 -7.05
N SER A 84 -13.22 -11.85 -8.35
CA SER A 84 -12.62 -12.75 -9.35
C SER A 84 -11.09 -12.68 -9.30
N PHE A 85 -10.41 -13.66 -9.89
CA PHE A 85 -8.94 -13.65 -9.95
C PHE A 85 -8.41 -12.40 -10.67
N GLU A 86 -9.05 -12.02 -11.79
CA GLU A 86 -8.63 -10.84 -12.55
C GLU A 86 -8.92 -9.54 -11.79
N ASP A 87 -10.04 -9.42 -11.07
CA ASP A 87 -10.30 -8.24 -10.24
C ASP A 87 -9.21 -8.05 -9.17
N ASN A 88 -8.78 -9.15 -8.54
CA ASN A 88 -7.64 -9.12 -7.62
C ASN A 88 -6.34 -8.71 -8.31
N ALA A 89 -6.07 -9.21 -9.53
CA ALA A 89 -4.89 -8.86 -10.31
C ALA A 89 -4.87 -7.38 -10.73
N VAL A 90 -6.01 -6.83 -11.14
CA VAL A 90 -6.16 -5.42 -11.48
C VAL A 90 -5.89 -4.53 -10.25
N ILE A 91 -6.33 -4.93 -9.06
CA ILE A 91 -6.01 -4.20 -7.81
C ILE A 91 -4.51 -4.20 -7.51
N ASN A 92 -3.84 -5.36 -7.66
CA ASN A 92 -2.39 -5.42 -7.50
C ASN A 92 -1.68 -4.52 -8.54
N TYR A 93 -2.16 -4.52 -9.79
CA TYR A 93 -1.64 -3.63 -10.84
C TYR A 93 -1.83 -2.15 -10.50
N ASP A 94 -3.04 -1.74 -10.12
CA ASP A 94 -3.35 -0.37 -9.72
C ASP A 94 -2.49 0.11 -8.54
N TRP A 95 -2.00 -0.81 -7.71
CA TRP A 95 -1.14 -0.46 -6.58
C TRP A 95 0.36 -0.37 -6.90
N TYR A 96 0.82 -1.05 -7.95
CA TYR A 96 2.25 -1.11 -8.31
C TYR A 96 2.61 -0.38 -9.60
N HIS A 97 1.65 -0.13 -10.48
CA HIS A 97 1.90 0.55 -11.75
C HIS A 97 1.88 2.10 -11.69
N PRO A 98 1.22 2.80 -10.74
CA PRO A 98 1.23 4.26 -10.74
C PRO A 98 2.66 4.80 -10.66
N GLN A 99 3.05 5.59 -11.68
CA GLN A 99 4.39 6.18 -11.77
C GLN A 99 4.59 7.33 -10.78
N ASP A 100 3.50 8.04 -10.44
CA ASP A 100 3.51 9.13 -9.48
C ASP A 100 2.89 8.67 -8.16
N CYS A 101 3.73 8.24 -7.22
CA CYS A 101 3.33 7.89 -5.86
C CYS A 101 4.12 8.75 -4.87
N THR A 102 3.88 10.05 -4.89
CA THR A 102 4.57 10.97 -4.01
C THR A 102 3.95 10.90 -2.61
N ARG A 103 4.81 10.67 -1.61
CA ARG A 103 4.46 10.63 -0.19
C ARG A 103 4.92 11.95 0.40
N HIS A 104 4.06 12.57 1.20
CA HIS A 104 4.41 13.85 1.81
C HIS A 104 3.94 13.91 3.24
N THR A 105 4.65 14.71 4.03
CA THR A 105 4.22 15.07 5.38
C THR A 105 3.12 16.12 5.33
N ILE A 106 2.42 16.34 6.45
CA ILE A 106 1.44 17.43 6.51
C ILE A 106 2.15 18.79 6.48
N GLU A 107 3.38 18.87 6.99
CA GLU A 107 4.22 20.07 6.95
C GLU A 107 4.54 20.48 5.50
N GLU A 108 4.96 19.54 4.65
CA GLU A 108 5.23 19.81 3.23
C GLU A 108 3.99 20.35 2.51
N VAL A 109 2.80 19.82 2.82
CA VAL A 109 1.55 20.33 2.24
C VAL A 109 1.22 21.73 2.74
N ARG A 110 1.43 22.02 4.03
CA ARG A 110 1.21 23.37 4.57
C ARG A 110 2.12 24.41 3.91
N ASP A 111 3.37 24.03 3.64
CA ASP A 111 4.32 24.89 2.97
C ASP A 111 3.86 25.24 1.55
N TRP A 112 3.31 24.28 0.79
CA TRP A 112 2.76 24.56 -0.54
C TRP A 112 1.60 25.55 -0.51
N PHE A 113 0.68 25.43 0.43
CA PHE A 113 -0.43 26.39 0.58
C PHE A 113 0.10 27.79 0.87
N THR A 114 1.05 27.89 1.80
CA THR A 114 1.67 29.18 2.16
C THR A 114 2.43 29.80 0.99
N GLN A 115 3.23 29.01 0.25
CA GLN A 115 3.99 29.47 -0.91
C GLN A 115 3.09 29.95 -2.06
N ASN A 116 1.87 29.40 -2.17
CA ASN A 116 0.91 29.79 -3.20
C ASN A 116 -0.11 30.83 -2.71
N GLY A 117 0.07 31.39 -1.51
CA GLY A 117 -0.82 32.41 -0.94
C GLY A 117 -2.22 31.89 -0.60
N LEU A 118 -2.38 30.59 -0.41
CA LEU A 118 -3.63 29.94 -0.04
C LEU A 118 -3.76 29.84 1.48
N THR A 119 -4.92 30.21 2.01
CA THR A 119 -5.26 29.97 3.42
C THR A 119 -5.93 28.62 3.58
N ILE A 120 -5.38 27.75 4.42
CA ILE A 120 -5.95 26.44 4.73
C ILE A 120 -7.22 26.61 5.57
N ASN A 121 -8.32 26.02 5.13
CA ASN A 121 -9.61 26.04 5.83
C ASN A 121 -10.11 24.65 6.25
N HIS A 122 -9.46 23.59 5.78
CA HIS A 122 -9.72 22.22 6.23
C HIS A 122 -8.43 21.39 6.16
N GLU A 123 -8.14 20.66 7.23
CA GLU A 123 -7.04 19.72 7.32
C GLU A 123 -7.53 18.45 8.00
N PHE A 124 -7.29 17.30 7.38
CA PHE A 124 -7.65 15.99 7.92
C PHE A 124 -6.58 14.97 7.57
N VAL A 125 -6.09 14.26 8.59
CA VAL A 125 -5.07 13.21 8.44
C VAL A 125 -5.62 11.94 9.06
N ASP A 126 -5.67 10.86 8.29
CA ASP A 126 -6.06 9.53 8.75
C ASP A 126 -4.99 8.48 8.45
N PHE A 127 -5.33 7.21 8.71
CA PHE A 127 -4.40 6.10 8.49
C PHE A 127 -4.02 5.92 7.01
N TYR A 128 -4.87 6.37 6.10
CA TYR A 128 -4.78 6.15 4.67
C TYR A 128 -4.25 7.40 3.93
N GLY A 129 -4.42 8.60 4.50
CA GLY A 129 -3.78 9.78 3.96
C GLY A 129 -4.08 11.13 4.58
N ILE A 130 -3.72 12.16 3.81
CA ILE A 130 -3.82 13.58 4.16
C ILE A 130 -4.74 14.26 3.16
N THR A 131 -5.71 15.02 3.67
CA THR A 131 -6.63 15.87 2.91
C THR A 131 -6.50 17.31 3.42
N VAL A 132 -6.17 18.25 2.53
CA VAL A 132 -6.09 19.69 2.86
C VAL A 132 -6.88 20.49 1.84
N LYS A 133 -7.68 21.46 2.29
CA LYS A 133 -8.41 22.40 1.43
C LYS A 133 -8.08 23.83 1.84
N GLY A 134 -8.07 24.73 0.87
CA GLY A 134 -7.81 26.14 1.10
C GLY A 134 -8.35 27.01 -0.01
N THR A 135 -8.36 28.30 0.26
CA THR A 135 -8.89 29.35 -0.61
C THR A 135 -7.85 30.45 -0.74
N PHE A 136 -7.88 31.16 -1.87
CA PHE A 136 -7.16 32.41 -2.04
C PHE A 136 -7.70 33.49 -1.08
#